data_AF-Q75EI6-F1
#
_entry.id   AF-Q75EI6-F1
#
_cell.length_a   1.000
_cell.length_b   1.000
_cell.length_c   1.000
_cell.angle_alpha   90.00
_cell.angle_beta   90.00
_cell.angle_gamma   90.00
#
_symmetry.space_group_name_H-M   'P 1'
#
loop_
_entity.id
_entity.type
_entity.pdbx_description
1 polymer ?
#
loop_
_entity_poly.entity_id
_entity_poly.type
_entity_poly.pdbx_seq_one_letter_code
_entity_poly.pdbx_strand_id
1 'polypeptide(L)'
;MPLARLVEGEKHDECTYVAASSLLIGRHKMLRSLIYASRRWSSSVGARFSSREELQAYLARPAWQPEDYLPSAEDIARQQLSEEETRKLLKLSGLPEADIQEVRRRLATQLSFVSQLQSVEVDDCADPQYAKAMQRHPAAIGYEELVRRAELDAKDTSLGEKSGSWDSTATATLKKDGYFVLREGLLQKR
;
A
#
# COMPACT_ATOMS: atom_id res chain seq x y z
N MET A 1 35.19 -13.82 -43.13
CA MET A 1 34.34 -13.42 -44.27
C MET A 1 32.98 -13.05 -43.69
N PRO A 2 32.58 -11.76 -43.73
CA PRO A 2 31.55 -11.16 -42.88
C PRO A 2 30.17 -11.11 -43.56
N LEU A 3 29.09 -10.91 -42.78
CA LEU A 3 27.90 -10.14 -43.19
C LEU A 3 26.97 -9.86 -41.99
N ALA A 4 26.63 -8.58 -41.85
CA ALA A 4 25.82 -7.95 -40.83
C ALA A 4 24.30 -8.20 -40.99
N ARG A 5 23.50 -7.88 -39.95
CA ARG A 5 22.33 -6.98 -40.08
C ARG A 5 21.71 -6.56 -38.74
N LEU A 6 21.51 -5.24 -38.64
CA LEU A 6 20.69 -4.46 -37.71
C LEU A 6 19.19 -4.76 -37.85
N VAL A 7 18.43 -4.58 -36.76
CA VAL A 7 17.07 -4.02 -36.78
C VAL A 7 16.84 -3.20 -35.51
N GLU A 8 16.55 -1.91 -35.70
CA GLU A 8 16.05 -0.93 -34.71
C GLU A 8 14.51 -0.99 -34.60
N GLY A 9 13.95 -0.48 -33.50
CA GLY A 9 12.54 -0.05 -33.35
C GLY A 9 12.36 0.68 -32.01
N GLU A 10 12.36 2.02 -31.98
CA GLU A 10 11.18 2.94 -31.91
C GLU A 10 10.30 2.73 -30.66
N LYS A 11 10.32 3.63 -29.65
CA LYS A 11 9.68 4.97 -29.48
C LYS A 11 8.26 4.89 -28.89
N HIS A 12 7.91 5.93 -28.11
CA HIS A 12 6.63 6.26 -27.41
C HIS A 12 6.66 6.01 -25.89
N ASP A 13 6.35 6.94 -24.96
CA ASP A 13 5.50 8.14 -25.04
C ASP A 13 5.89 9.25 -24.03
N GLU A 14 5.63 10.50 -24.46
CA GLU A 14 5.68 11.74 -23.71
C GLU A 14 4.54 11.85 -22.69
N CYS A 15 4.80 12.42 -21.52
CA CYS A 15 3.77 12.88 -20.58
C CYS A 15 4.00 14.36 -20.28
N THR A 16 3.41 15.24 -21.10
CA THR A 16 3.36 16.69 -20.88
C THR A 16 1.92 17.12 -20.64
N TYR A 17 1.63 17.62 -19.44
CA TYR A 17 0.36 18.27 -19.10
C TYR A 17 0.62 19.77 -18.93
N VAL A 18 0.23 20.56 -19.92
CA VAL A 18 0.23 22.03 -19.89
C VAL A 18 -1.19 22.48 -19.56
N ALA A 19 -1.38 23.10 -18.40
CA ALA A 19 -2.58 23.86 -18.09
C ALA A 19 -2.19 25.32 -17.84
N ALA A 20 -2.33 26.15 -18.86
CA ALA A 20 -2.32 27.60 -18.76
C ALA A 20 -3.77 28.10 -18.73
N SER A 21 -4.15 28.93 -17.74
CA SER A 21 -5.28 29.87 -17.88
C SER A 21 -5.39 30.84 -16.71
N SER A 22 -5.76 32.09 -17.05
CA SER A 22 -6.17 33.25 -16.23
C SER A 22 -5.04 34.01 -15.51
N LEU A 23 -4.46 35.08 -16.08
CA LEU A 23 -4.96 36.46 -16.27
C LEU A 23 -5.32 37.22 -14.97
N LEU A 24 -4.45 38.21 -14.68
CA LEU A 24 -4.73 39.53 -14.10
C LEU A 24 -5.28 39.57 -12.66
N ILE A 25 -4.44 40.00 -11.72
CA ILE A 25 -4.71 41.06 -10.73
C ILE A 25 -3.46 41.25 -9.84
N GLY A 26 -3.03 42.50 -9.68
CA GLY A 26 -2.54 42.99 -8.39
C GLY A 26 -1.05 42.86 -8.08
N ARG A 27 -0.30 43.93 -8.39
CA ARG A 27 1.02 44.25 -7.84
C ARG A 27 1.03 44.13 -6.30
N HIS A 28 1.83 43.24 -5.72
CA HIS A 28 2.61 43.50 -4.49
C HIS A 28 3.56 42.33 -4.16
N LYS A 29 4.86 42.65 -4.16
CA LYS A 29 5.93 42.14 -3.28
C LYS A 29 6.19 40.62 -3.21
N MET A 30 7.45 40.31 -3.50
CA MET A 30 8.22 39.11 -3.14
C MET A 30 7.81 37.79 -3.80
N LEU A 31 8.50 37.53 -4.91
CA LEU A 31 9.31 36.33 -5.16
C LEU A 31 9.31 35.32 -3.99
N ARG A 32 8.23 34.55 -3.87
CA ARG A 32 8.25 33.19 -3.30
C ARG A 32 7.87 32.26 -4.43
N SER A 33 8.84 31.95 -5.28
CA SER A 33 8.78 30.74 -6.08
C SER A 33 8.89 29.56 -5.11
N LEU A 34 7.76 29.16 -4.52
CA LEU A 34 7.59 27.82 -3.99
C LEU A 34 7.53 26.91 -5.21
N ILE A 35 8.71 26.60 -5.73
CA ILE A 35 8.89 25.47 -6.64
C ILE A 35 8.53 24.25 -5.81
N TYR A 36 7.38 23.68 -6.14
CA TYR A 36 6.98 22.33 -5.76
C TYR A 36 8.21 21.43 -5.81
N ALA A 37 8.68 20.98 -4.64
CA ALA A 37 9.68 19.94 -4.54
C ALA A 37 8.98 18.61 -4.87
N SER A 38 8.63 18.42 -6.15
CA SER A 38 8.25 17.10 -6.66
C SER A 38 9.48 16.21 -6.51
N ARG A 39 9.50 15.37 -5.48
CA ARG A 39 10.58 14.39 -5.28
C ARG A 39 10.37 13.28 -6.29
N ARG A 40 10.87 13.47 -7.52
CA ARG A 40 11.02 12.38 -8.49
C ARG A 40 11.97 11.35 -7.89
N TRP A 41 11.42 10.24 -7.41
CA TRP A 41 12.21 9.07 -7.08
C TRP A 41 12.56 8.33 -8.37
N SER A 42 13.67 8.73 -8.98
CA SER A 42 14.38 7.90 -9.95
C SER A 42 15.47 7.13 -9.22
N SER A 43 15.47 5.81 -9.30
CA SER A 43 16.70 5.06 -9.00
C SER A 43 17.72 5.39 -10.08
N SER A 44 18.92 5.80 -9.67
CA SER A 44 20.03 6.03 -10.59
C SER A 44 21.26 5.29 -10.09
N VAL A 45 21.87 4.49 -10.96
CA VAL A 45 23.20 3.93 -10.69
C VAL A 45 24.22 5.01 -11.07
N GLY A 46 24.98 5.49 -10.08
CA GLY A 46 26.05 6.46 -10.30
C GLY A 46 27.24 5.88 -11.08
N ALA A 47 28.19 6.73 -11.44
CA ALA A 47 29.44 6.29 -12.05
C ALA A 47 30.23 5.38 -11.09
N ARG A 48 31.04 4.48 -11.65
CA ARG A 48 31.96 3.63 -10.88
C ARG A 48 32.99 4.50 -10.15
N PHE A 49 33.19 4.27 -8.85
CA PHE A 49 34.26 4.90 -8.08
C PHE A 49 35.65 4.51 -8.62
N SER A 50 36.50 5.51 -8.82
CA SER A 50 37.86 5.36 -9.37
C SER A 50 38.91 5.09 -8.30
N SER A 51 38.66 5.52 -7.04
CA SER A 51 39.60 5.33 -5.94
C SER A 51 38.91 5.13 -4.58
N ARG A 52 39.67 4.71 -3.56
CA ARG A 52 39.17 4.54 -2.18
C ARG A 52 38.82 5.88 -1.55
N GLU A 53 39.56 6.93 -1.89
CA GLU A 53 39.35 8.30 -1.41
C GLU A 53 38.02 8.86 -1.93
N GLU A 54 37.65 8.56 -3.18
CA GLU A 54 36.36 8.94 -3.75
C GLU A 54 35.19 8.25 -3.02
N LEU A 55 35.34 6.96 -2.69
CA LEU A 55 34.36 6.23 -1.89
C LEU A 55 34.21 6.83 -0.48
N GLN A 56 35.33 7.15 0.18
CA GLN A 56 35.30 7.79 1.50
C GLN A 56 34.64 9.18 1.45
N ALA A 57 34.93 9.97 0.42
CA ALA A 57 34.30 11.26 0.19
C ALA A 57 32.79 11.12 -0.09
N TYR A 58 32.37 10.07 -0.81
CA TYR A 58 30.96 9.77 -1.05
C TYR A 58 30.22 9.40 0.25
N LEU A 59 30.80 8.54 1.08
CA LEU A 59 30.23 8.15 2.38
C LEU A 59 30.21 9.29 3.40
N ALA A 60 31.14 10.25 3.29
CA ALA A 60 31.19 11.44 4.13
C ALA A 60 30.19 12.55 3.71
N ARG A 61 29.47 12.37 2.59
CA ARG A 61 28.44 13.33 2.18
C ARG A 61 27.32 13.35 3.23
N PRO A 62 26.77 14.54 3.57
CA PRO A 62 25.58 14.62 4.39
C PRO A 62 24.40 14.00 3.62
N ALA A 63 24.15 12.73 3.88
CA ALA A 63 22.97 12.02 3.44
C ALA A 63 22.03 11.86 4.65
N TRP A 64 20.73 11.96 4.41
CA TRP A 64 19.73 11.67 5.44
C TRP A 64 19.91 10.22 5.86
N GLN A 65 20.12 10.00 7.16
CA GLN A 65 20.19 8.66 7.72
C GLN A 65 18.78 8.08 7.77
N PRO A 66 18.60 6.75 7.69
CA PRO A 66 17.30 6.11 7.85
C PRO A 66 16.56 6.56 9.13
N GLU A 67 17.31 6.85 10.20
CA GLU A 67 16.78 7.34 11.47
C GLU A 67 16.15 8.73 11.38
N ASP A 68 16.59 9.57 10.43
CA ASP A 68 16.00 10.89 10.18
C ASP A 68 14.58 10.78 9.60
N TYR A 69 14.23 9.61 9.06
CA TYR A 69 12.89 9.29 8.58
C TYR A 69 12.03 8.62 9.65
N LEU A 70 12.55 8.27 10.82
CA LEU A 70 11.73 7.68 11.88
C LEU A 70 10.87 8.75 12.59
N PRO A 71 9.65 8.41 13.01
CA PRO A 71 8.77 9.37 13.66
C PRO A 71 9.38 9.86 14.98
N SER A 72 9.35 11.18 15.19
CA SER A 72 9.81 11.78 16.43
C SER A 72 8.86 11.47 17.59
N ALA A 73 9.32 11.69 18.83
CA ALA A 73 8.45 11.55 20.01
C ALA A 73 7.22 12.48 19.92
N GLU A 74 7.36 13.64 19.30
CA GLU A 74 6.25 14.57 19.05
C GLU A 74 5.24 14.01 18.05
N ASP A 75 5.72 13.37 16.97
CA ASP A 75 4.85 12.74 15.97
C ASP A 75 4.05 11.59 16.58
N ILE A 76 4.70 10.78 17.44
CA ILE A 76 4.03 9.70 18.18
C ILE A 76 2.95 10.27 19.11
N ALA A 77 3.25 11.32 19.87
CA ALA A 77 2.29 11.93 20.78
C ALA A 77 1.05 12.49 20.06
N ARG A 78 1.23 13.06 18.85
CA ARG A 78 0.11 13.56 18.01
C ARG A 78 -0.81 12.45 17.51
N GLN A 79 -0.32 11.22 17.40
CA GLN A 79 -1.08 10.06 16.93
C GLN A 79 -1.67 9.22 18.09
N GLN A 80 -1.56 9.70 19.33
CA GLN A 80 -2.09 8.99 20.48
C GLN A 80 -3.62 9.07 20.52
N LEU A 81 -4.26 7.95 20.21
CA LEU A 81 -5.72 7.81 20.26
C LEU A 81 -6.27 7.96 21.68
N SER A 82 -7.53 8.38 21.79
CA SER A 82 -8.27 8.34 23.05
C SER A 82 -8.45 6.90 23.56
N GLU A 83 -8.75 6.77 24.84
CA GLU A 83 -9.05 5.45 25.43
C GLU A 83 -10.31 4.83 24.80
N GLU A 84 -11.32 5.65 24.53
CA GLU A 84 -12.57 5.22 23.89
C GLU A 84 -12.35 4.67 22.49
N GLU A 85 -11.57 5.37 21.65
CA GLU A 85 -11.22 4.91 20.31
C GLU A 85 -10.44 3.59 20.36
N THR A 86 -9.54 3.44 21.33
CA THR A 86 -8.77 2.19 21.50
C THR A 86 -9.68 1.03 21.90
N ARG A 87 -10.60 1.25 22.85
CA ARG A 87 -11.61 0.24 23.23
C ARG A 87 -12.49 -0.13 22.04
N LYS A 88 -12.89 0.84 21.23
CA LYS A 88 -13.64 0.60 19.99
C LYS A 88 -12.85 -0.26 19.00
N LEU A 89 -11.56 -0.01 18.82
CA LEU A 89 -10.69 -0.82 17.94
C LEU A 89 -10.51 -2.26 18.46
N LEU A 90 -10.31 -2.42 19.77
CA LEU A 90 -10.23 -3.74 20.40
C LEU A 90 -11.53 -4.54 20.20
N LYS A 91 -12.67 -3.87 20.37
CA LYS A 91 -14.00 -4.44 20.15
C LYS A 91 -14.21 -4.87 18.69
N LEU A 92 -13.82 -4.04 17.72
CA LEU A 92 -13.90 -4.38 16.28
C LEU A 92 -12.98 -5.57 15.93
N SER A 93 -11.84 -5.68 16.60
CA SER A 93 -10.87 -6.77 16.41
C SER A 93 -11.26 -8.06 17.13
N GLY A 94 -12.31 -8.04 17.97
CA GLY A 94 -12.70 -9.17 18.81
C GLY A 94 -11.66 -9.49 19.90
N LEU A 95 -10.87 -8.51 20.34
CA LEU A 95 -9.82 -8.66 21.34
C LEU A 95 -10.29 -8.20 22.74
N PRO A 96 -9.77 -8.82 23.82
CA PRO A 96 -10.10 -8.40 25.18
C PRO A 96 -9.46 -7.05 25.54
N GLU A 97 -10.08 -6.33 26.48
CA GLU A 97 -9.58 -5.05 27.01
C GLU A 97 -8.42 -5.24 28.02
N ALA A 98 -7.34 -5.89 27.59
CA ALA A 98 -6.13 -6.02 28.40
C ALA A 98 -5.09 -4.98 27.96
N ASP A 99 -4.52 -4.27 28.94
CA ASP A 99 -3.41 -3.31 28.77
C ASP A 99 -3.65 -2.21 27.71
N ILE A 100 -4.74 -1.46 27.91
CA ILE A 100 -5.16 -0.40 26.98
C ILE A 100 -4.05 0.66 26.78
N GLN A 101 -3.24 0.94 27.80
CA GLN A 101 -2.18 1.95 27.70
C GLN A 101 -1.03 1.48 26.81
N GLU A 102 -0.62 0.22 26.91
CA GLU A 102 0.38 -0.33 26.00
C GLU A 102 -0.14 -0.41 24.56
N VAL A 103 -1.41 -0.81 24.37
CA VAL A 103 -2.05 -0.81 23.05
C VAL A 103 -2.05 0.61 22.45
N ARG A 104 -2.44 1.62 23.23
CA ARG A 104 -2.43 3.03 22.80
C ARG A 104 -1.04 3.48 22.37
N ARG A 105 -0.02 3.19 23.18
CA ARG A 105 1.36 3.57 22.88
C ARG A 105 1.86 2.90 21.61
N ARG A 106 1.66 1.59 21.46
CA ARG A 106 2.08 0.83 20.27
C ARG A 106 1.36 1.33 19.02
N LEU A 107 0.06 1.57 19.12
CA LEU A 107 -0.74 2.05 18.00
C LEU A 107 -0.35 3.46 17.59
N ALA A 108 -0.04 4.35 18.53
CA ALA A 108 0.48 5.68 18.23
C ALA A 108 1.80 5.61 17.44
N THR A 109 2.73 4.74 17.84
CA THR A 109 3.97 4.50 17.09
C THR A 109 3.69 3.99 15.68
N GLN A 110 2.80 3.01 15.53
CA GLN A 110 2.43 2.47 14.22
C GLN A 110 1.78 3.52 13.32
N LEU A 111 0.84 4.31 13.85
CA LEU A 111 0.16 5.37 13.12
C LEU A 111 1.12 6.49 12.72
N SER A 112 2.06 6.87 13.59
CA SER A 112 3.08 7.88 13.26
C SER A 112 3.94 7.44 12.08
N PHE A 113 4.34 6.16 12.04
CA PHE A 113 5.09 5.61 10.90
C PHE A 113 4.25 5.59 9.61
N VAL A 114 3.01 5.11 9.66
CA VAL A 114 2.13 5.07 8.48
C VAL A 114 1.78 6.48 7.99
N SER A 115 1.63 7.45 8.89
CA SER A 115 1.33 8.84 8.51
C SER A 115 2.43 9.47 7.66
N GLN A 116 3.69 9.01 7.76
CA GLN A 116 4.77 9.46 6.89
C GLN A 116 4.54 9.03 5.44
N LEU A 117 3.93 7.88 5.20
CA LEU A 117 3.57 7.41 3.85
C LEU A 117 2.52 8.31 3.19
N GLN A 118 1.71 9.04 3.96
CA GLN A 118 0.73 9.97 3.41
C GLN A 118 1.37 11.22 2.81
N SER A 119 2.61 11.53 3.19
CA SER A 119 3.39 12.64 2.62
C SER A 119 4.14 12.25 1.33
N VAL A 120 4.17 10.96 1.00
CA VAL A 120 4.84 10.44 -0.18
C VAL A 120 3.96 10.67 -1.41
N GLU A 121 4.48 11.44 -2.37
CA GLU A 121 3.85 11.57 -3.68
C GLU A 121 3.80 10.20 -4.37
N VAL A 122 2.61 9.80 -4.81
CA VAL A 122 2.40 8.54 -5.53
C VAL A 122 2.68 8.80 -7.00
N ASP A 123 3.69 8.13 -7.55
CA ASP A 123 3.90 8.11 -9.00
C ASP A 123 2.84 7.24 -9.67
N ASP A 124 1.93 7.86 -10.42
CA ASP A 124 0.90 7.16 -11.18
C ASP A 124 1.44 6.39 -12.39
N CYS A 125 2.69 6.64 -12.79
CA CYS A 125 3.40 5.92 -13.83
C CYS A 125 4.18 4.70 -13.33
N ALA A 126 4.22 4.46 -12.01
CA ALA A 126 4.90 3.30 -11.45
C ALA A 126 4.27 1.99 -11.95
N ASP A 127 5.12 1.02 -12.31
CA ASP A 127 4.71 -0.27 -12.87
C ASP A 127 3.64 -0.94 -11.98
N PRO A 128 2.40 -1.10 -12.50
CA PRO A 128 1.30 -1.70 -11.76
C PRO A 128 1.60 -3.11 -11.25
N GLN A 129 2.53 -3.83 -11.89
CA GLN A 129 2.90 -5.20 -11.52
C GLN A 129 3.55 -5.28 -10.13
N TYR A 130 4.22 -4.21 -9.69
CA TYR A 130 4.91 -4.17 -8.39
C TYR A 130 4.21 -3.30 -7.35
N ALA A 131 3.21 -2.51 -7.75
CA ALA A 131 2.58 -1.52 -6.88
C ALA A 131 1.25 -1.97 -6.26
N LYS A 132 0.57 -3.00 -6.79
CA LYS A 132 -0.80 -3.36 -6.37
C LYS A 132 -1.08 -4.87 -6.43
N ALA A 133 -1.91 -5.34 -5.49
CA ALA A 133 -2.48 -6.69 -5.54
C ALA A 133 -3.44 -6.90 -6.74
N MET A 134 -3.88 -5.81 -7.38
CA MET A 134 -4.77 -5.82 -8.55
C MET A 134 -4.22 -4.90 -9.64
N GLN A 135 -4.31 -5.33 -10.89
CA GLN A 135 -3.96 -4.51 -12.06
C GLN A 135 -4.85 -3.25 -12.10
N ARG A 136 -4.28 -2.05 -12.37
CA ARG A 136 -5.06 -0.79 -12.45
C ARG A 136 -6.09 -0.81 -13.59
N HIS A 137 -5.76 -1.50 -14.68
CA HIS A 137 -6.62 -1.65 -15.85
C HIS A 137 -6.74 -3.14 -16.18
N PRO A 138 -7.53 -3.91 -15.38
CA PRO A 138 -7.74 -5.32 -15.70
C PRO A 138 -8.40 -5.41 -17.07
N ALA A 139 -8.01 -6.42 -17.86
CA ALA A 139 -8.67 -6.69 -19.12
C ALA A 139 -10.17 -6.88 -18.89
N ALA A 140 -10.99 -6.10 -19.60
CA ALA A 140 -12.43 -6.20 -19.49
C ALA A 140 -12.87 -7.62 -19.91
N ILE A 141 -13.75 -8.23 -19.12
CA ILE A 141 -14.36 -9.51 -19.48
C ILE A 141 -15.51 -9.22 -20.46
N GLY A 142 -15.39 -9.71 -21.69
CA GLY A 142 -16.43 -9.61 -22.70
C GLY A 142 -17.66 -10.48 -22.37
N TYR A 143 -18.78 -10.22 -23.04
CA TYR A 143 -20.02 -10.98 -22.84
C TYR A 143 -19.83 -12.46 -23.16
N GLU A 144 -19.15 -12.79 -24.26
CA GLU A 144 -18.89 -14.17 -24.68
C GLU A 144 -18.02 -14.91 -23.66
N GLU A 145 -17.02 -14.23 -23.09
CA GLU A 145 -16.17 -14.80 -22.05
C GLU A 145 -16.93 -15.01 -20.75
N LEU A 146 -17.83 -14.10 -20.39
CA LEU A 146 -18.68 -14.25 -19.22
C LEU A 146 -19.64 -15.44 -19.36
N VAL A 147 -20.31 -15.56 -20.52
CA VAL A 147 -21.20 -16.70 -20.83
C VAL A 147 -20.40 -18.01 -20.82
N ARG A 148 -19.24 -18.04 -21.49
CA ARG A 148 -18.34 -19.21 -21.49
C ARG A 148 -17.94 -19.61 -20.07
N ARG A 149 -17.60 -18.66 -19.20
CA ARG A 149 -17.25 -18.93 -17.79
C ARG A 149 -18.43 -19.48 -17.01
N ALA A 150 -19.62 -18.89 -17.18
CA ALA A 150 -20.83 -19.36 -16.51
C ALA A 150 -21.23 -20.78 -16.96
N GLU A 151 -21.03 -21.12 -18.24
CA GLU A 151 -21.27 -22.47 -18.77
C GLU A 151 -20.24 -23.49 -18.29
N LEU A 152 -18.99 -23.05 -18.08
CA LEU A 152 -17.91 -23.88 -17.53
C LEU A 152 -17.90 -23.94 -16.00
N ASP A 153 -18.76 -23.18 -15.32
CA ASP A 153 -18.83 -23.11 -13.85
C ASP A 153 -19.48 -24.39 -13.29
N ALA A 154 -18.68 -25.45 -13.26
CA ALA A 154 -19.05 -26.73 -12.70
C ALA A 154 -18.56 -26.83 -11.25
N LYS A 155 -19.46 -27.17 -10.33
CA LYS A 155 -19.14 -27.37 -8.91
C LYS A 155 -17.96 -28.34 -8.74
N ASP A 156 -16.85 -27.83 -8.22
CA ASP A 156 -15.67 -28.63 -7.97
C ASP A 156 -15.85 -29.46 -6.69
N THR A 157 -15.55 -30.77 -6.81
CA THR A 157 -15.63 -31.70 -5.68
C THR A 157 -14.42 -31.53 -4.76
N SER A 158 -13.27 -31.11 -5.29
CA SER A 158 -12.03 -30.89 -4.55
C SER A 158 -12.13 -29.68 -3.60
N LEU A 159 -12.93 -28.68 -3.97
CA LEU A 159 -13.20 -27.47 -3.19
C LEU A 159 -14.37 -27.62 -2.21
N GLY A 160 -15.05 -28.77 -2.19
CA GLY A 160 -16.17 -29.01 -1.29
C GLY A 160 -17.46 -28.24 -1.66
N GLU A 161 -17.63 -27.85 -2.92
CA GLU A 161 -18.77 -27.05 -3.39
C GLU A 161 -20.05 -27.88 -3.62
N LYS A 162 -19.91 -29.20 -3.78
CA LYS A 162 -21.04 -30.11 -3.90
C LYS A 162 -21.68 -30.32 -2.53
N SER A 163 -22.97 -30.02 -2.42
CA SER A 163 -23.72 -30.21 -1.18
C SER A 163 -23.62 -31.66 -0.68
N GLY A 164 -23.23 -31.83 0.58
CA GLY A 164 -23.02 -33.15 1.18
C GLY A 164 -21.68 -33.82 0.82
N SER A 165 -20.77 -33.15 0.09
CA SER A 165 -19.45 -33.71 -0.18
C SER A 165 -18.54 -33.73 1.05
N TRP A 166 -18.85 -32.95 2.08
CA TRP A 166 -18.13 -32.92 3.35
C TRP A 166 -19.04 -32.48 4.52
N ASP A 167 -18.68 -32.89 5.74
CA ASP A 167 -19.31 -32.37 6.97
C ASP A 167 -18.72 -30.99 7.30
N SER A 168 -19.47 -29.95 6.97
CA SER A 168 -19.11 -28.55 7.25
C SER A 168 -18.80 -28.27 8.73
N THR A 169 -19.29 -29.11 9.65
CA THR A 169 -19.08 -28.94 11.10
C THR A 169 -17.98 -29.83 11.66
N ALA A 170 -17.30 -30.64 10.84
CA ALA A 170 -16.34 -31.65 11.31
C ALA A 170 -15.27 -31.07 12.23
N THR A 171 -14.76 -29.87 11.89
CA THR A 171 -13.65 -29.18 12.57
C THR A 171 -14.08 -28.22 13.68
N ALA A 172 -15.39 -28.03 13.89
CA ALA A 172 -15.89 -27.11 14.90
C ALA A 172 -15.70 -27.66 16.33
N THR A 173 -15.18 -26.83 17.23
CA THR A 173 -15.02 -27.18 18.66
C THR A 173 -16.37 -27.40 19.36
N LEU A 174 -17.38 -26.61 19.00
CA LEU A 174 -18.73 -26.70 19.53
C LEU A 174 -19.71 -26.88 18.37
N LYS A 175 -20.38 -28.03 18.33
CA LYS A 175 -21.38 -28.36 17.33
C LYS A 175 -22.51 -29.16 17.95
N LYS A 176 -23.71 -29.02 17.39
CA LYS A 176 -24.90 -29.78 17.79
C LYS A 176 -25.80 -29.95 16.59
N ASP A 177 -26.17 -31.20 16.28
CA ASP A 177 -27.14 -31.55 15.23
C ASP A 177 -26.84 -30.94 13.84
N GLY A 178 -25.56 -30.81 13.48
CA GLY A 178 -25.13 -30.20 12.21
C GLY A 178 -25.06 -28.66 12.21
N TYR A 179 -25.24 -28.02 13.36
CA TYR A 179 -25.09 -26.57 13.54
C TYR A 179 -23.81 -26.22 14.30
N PHE A 180 -23.21 -25.07 13.96
CA PHE A 180 -22.18 -24.43 14.78
C PHE A 180 -22.81 -23.81 16.03
N VAL A 181 -22.24 -24.08 17.21
CA VAL A 181 -22.79 -23.59 18.49
C VAL A 181 -21.86 -22.51 19.05
N LEU A 182 -22.41 -21.30 19.25
CA LEU A 182 -21.73 -20.21 19.94
C LEU A 182 -22.24 -20.10 21.37
N ARG A 183 -21.33 -19.85 22.33
CA ARG A 183 -21.71 -19.55 23.72
C ARG A 183 -22.25 -18.12 23.79
N GLU A 184 -23.33 -17.92 24.52
CA GLU A 184 -24.05 -16.63 24.64
C GLU A 184 -23.13 -15.45 25.01
N GLY A 185 -22.10 -15.69 25.83
CA GLY A 185 -21.12 -14.67 26.22
C GLY A 185 -20.33 -14.02 25.07
N LEU A 186 -20.27 -14.64 23.89
CA LEU A 186 -19.66 -14.05 22.68
C LEU A 186 -20.56 -12.99 22.02
N LEU A 187 -21.87 -13.06 22.22
CA LEU A 187 -22.83 -12.12 21.63
C LEU A 187 -23.15 -10.95 22.58
N GLN A 188 -23.16 -11.19 23.89
CA GLN A 188 -23.58 -10.18 24.88
C GLN A 188 -22.57 -9.04 25.12
N LYS A 189 -21.32 -9.13 24.61
CA LYS A 189 -20.29 -8.08 24.75
C LYS A 189 -19.95 -7.36 23.43
N ARG A 190 -20.81 -7.47 22.41
CA ARG A 190 -20.70 -6.72 21.14
C ARG A 190 -21.31 -5.32 21.19
#